data_AF-A0A963TJZ8-F1
#
_entry.id   AF-A0A963TJZ8-F1
#
_cell.length_a   1.000
_cell.length_b   1.000
_cell.length_c   1.000
_cell.angle_alpha   90.00
_cell.angle_beta   90.00
_cell.angle_gamma   90.00
#
_symmetry.space_group_name_H-M   'P 1'
#
loop_
_entity.id
_entity.type
_entity.pdbx_description
1 polymer ?
#
loop_
_entity_poly.entity_id
_entity_poly.type
_entity_poly.pdbx_seq_one_letter_code
_entity_poly.pdbx_strand_id
1 'polypeptide(L)'
;MAKKSAARKTAASKQKQTPPPRPPAPPIRIAPLKDALSERYLAYALSTIVSRSLPDVRDGLKPVHRRLLYAMRELKLDPAGGFKKCARVVGDVIGKFHPHGDASVYDALVRLAQDFAVRYPLVEGQGNFG
;
A
#
# COMPACT_ATOMS: atom_id res chain seq x y z
N MET A 1 -66.91 34.65 8.87
CA MET A 1 -66.94 33.26 8.36
C MET A 1 -65.91 33.12 7.24
N ALA A 2 -64.69 32.68 7.56
CA ALA A 2 -63.59 32.56 6.61
C ALA A 2 -63.32 31.07 6.30
N LYS A 3 -63.39 30.71 5.01
CA LYS A 3 -63.19 29.34 4.51
C LYS A 3 -61.71 28.94 4.67
N LYS A 4 -61.44 27.89 5.45
CA LYS A 4 -60.15 27.18 5.48
C LYS A 4 -59.96 26.42 4.16
N SER A 5 -58.99 26.82 3.34
CA SER A 5 -58.55 26.06 2.17
C SER A 5 -57.51 25.03 2.59
N ALA A 6 -57.83 23.75 2.42
CA ALA A 6 -56.98 22.63 2.76
C ALA A 6 -55.88 22.44 1.69
N ALA A 7 -54.62 22.56 2.10
CA ALA A 7 -53.48 22.26 1.26
C ALA A 7 -53.40 20.75 0.97
N ARG A 8 -53.58 20.38 -0.30
CA ARG A 8 -53.47 19.02 -0.82
C ARG A 8 -51.99 18.60 -0.81
N LYS A 9 -51.58 17.79 0.17
CA LYS A 9 -50.27 17.10 0.16
C LYS A 9 -50.28 16.08 -0.98
N THR A 10 -49.49 16.33 -2.02
CA THR A 10 -49.21 15.35 -3.07
C THR A 10 -48.24 14.30 -2.53
N ALA A 11 -48.67 13.04 -2.50
CA ALA A 11 -47.82 11.91 -2.15
C ALA A 11 -46.81 11.67 -3.28
N ALA A 12 -45.53 11.90 -3.01
CA ALA A 12 -44.45 11.54 -3.91
C ALA A 12 -44.29 10.01 -3.94
N SER A 13 -44.50 9.42 -5.11
CA SER A 13 -44.25 8.01 -5.40
C SER A 13 -42.75 7.71 -5.20
N LYS A 14 -42.42 6.88 -4.20
CA LYS A 14 -41.08 6.31 -4.03
C LYS A 14 -40.85 5.30 -5.16
N GLN A 15 -40.15 5.71 -6.21
CA GLN A 15 -39.59 4.79 -7.20
C GLN A 15 -38.61 3.85 -6.49
N LYS A 16 -38.90 2.54 -6.57
CA LYS A 16 -38.01 1.46 -6.13
C LYS A 16 -36.79 1.50 -7.06
N GLN A 17 -35.68 2.08 -6.59
CA GLN A 17 -34.40 2.02 -7.30
C GLN A 17 -33.93 0.56 -7.34
N THR A 18 -33.92 -0.03 -8.53
CA THR A 18 -33.25 -1.31 -8.76
C THR A 18 -31.74 -1.12 -8.68
N PRO A 19 -30.99 -2.06 -8.06
CA PRO A 19 -29.54 -1.96 -8.03
C PRO A 19 -28.98 -1.95 -9.47
N PRO A 20 -27.87 -1.24 -9.71
CA PRO A 20 -27.28 -1.16 -11.04
C PRO A 20 -26.94 -2.56 -11.57
N PRO A 21 -27.08 -2.79 -12.88
CA PRO A 21 -26.73 -4.07 -13.48
C PRO A 21 -25.27 -4.38 -13.20
N ARG A 22 -24.99 -5.63 -12.82
CA ARG A 22 -23.63 -6.10 -12.57
C ARG A 22 -22.83 -5.90 -13.87
N PRO A 23 -21.59 -5.36 -13.79
CA PRO A 23 -20.78 -5.22 -14.98
C PRO A 23 -20.64 -6.57 -15.69
N PRO A 24 -20.64 -6.60 -17.04
CA PRO A 24 -20.47 -7.84 -17.78
C PRO A 24 -19.17 -8.51 -17.34
N ALA A 25 -19.21 -9.83 -17.17
CA ALA A 25 -18.03 -10.60 -16.84
C ALA A 25 -16.95 -10.35 -17.91
N PRO A 26 -15.66 -10.22 -17.53
CA PRO A 26 -14.60 -10.05 -18.49
C PRO A 26 -14.61 -11.23 -19.48
N PRO A 27 -14.27 -11.00 -20.77
CA PRO A 27 -14.28 -12.05 -21.77
C PRO A 27 -13.36 -13.20 -21.36
N ILE A 28 -13.85 -14.43 -21.43
CA ILE A 28 -13.08 -15.64 -21.12
C ILE A 28 -12.03 -15.82 -22.22
N ARG A 29 -10.76 -15.68 -21.85
CA ARG A 29 -9.63 -15.96 -22.75
C ARG A 29 -9.26 -17.43 -22.63
N ILE A 30 -9.59 -18.22 -23.64
CA ILE A 30 -9.09 -19.59 -23.76
C ILE A 30 -7.63 -19.48 -24.22
N ALA A 31 -6.70 -20.02 -23.43
CA ALA A 31 -5.28 -20.02 -23.73
C ALA A 31 -4.70 -21.43 -23.50
N PRO A 32 -3.80 -21.91 -24.38
CA PRO A 32 -3.07 -23.15 -24.14
C PRO A 32 -2.31 -23.10 -22.82
N LEU A 33 -2.35 -24.19 -22.04
CA LEU A 33 -1.73 -24.24 -20.70
C LEU A 33 -0.24 -23.88 -20.73
N LYS A 34 0.50 -24.41 -21.71
CA LYS A 34 1.94 -24.16 -21.88
C LYS A 34 2.24 -22.66 -22.02
N ASP A 35 1.48 -21.97 -22.85
CA ASP A 35 1.70 -20.56 -23.15
C ASP A 35 1.31 -19.70 -21.95
N ALA A 36 0.16 -19.97 -21.35
CA ALA A 36 -0.31 -19.28 -20.15
C ALA A 36 0.64 -19.46 -18.95
N LEU A 37 1.19 -20.66 -18.77
CA LEU A 37 2.14 -20.94 -17.70
C LEU A 37 3.46 -20.19 -17.93
N SER A 38 4.00 -20.26 -19.13
CA SER A 38 5.28 -19.63 -19.48
C SER A 38 5.21 -18.11 -19.31
N GLU A 39 4.15 -17.48 -19.80
CA GLU A 39 3.94 -16.03 -19.70
C GLU A 39 3.79 -15.59 -18.24
N ARG A 40 2.91 -16.25 -17.47
CA ARG A 40 2.62 -15.85 -16.08
C ARG A 40 3.82 -16.10 -15.16
N TYR A 41 4.51 -17.22 -15.35
CA TYR A 41 5.70 -17.54 -14.57
C TYR A 41 6.81 -16.53 -14.86
N LEU A 42 7.07 -16.23 -16.13
CA LEU A 42 8.08 -15.24 -16.52
C LEU A 42 7.76 -13.85 -15.96
N ALA A 43 6.51 -13.40 -16.07
CA ALA A 43 6.09 -12.10 -15.54
C ALA A 43 6.30 -12.00 -14.02
N TYR A 44 5.96 -13.06 -13.27
CA TYR A 44 6.20 -13.10 -11.84
C TYR A 44 7.69 -13.16 -11.48
N ALA A 45 8.47 -13.95 -12.21
CA ALA A 45 9.91 -14.08 -12.01
C ALA A 45 10.62 -12.74 -12.22
N LEU A 46 10.36 -12.07 -13.35
CA LEU A 46 10.93 -10.76 -13.66
C LEU A 46 10.52 -9.71 -12.63
N SER A 47 9.23 -9.65 -12.26
CA SER A 47 8.76 -8.74 -11.21
C SER A 47 9.47 -8.98 -9.87
N THR A 48 9.71 -10.23 -9.51
CA THR A 48 10.41 -10.60 -8.28
C THR A 48 11.89 -10.18 -8.33
N ILE A 49 12.57 -10.43 -9.45
CA ILE A 49 13.99 -10.07 -9.63
C ILE A 49 14.17 -8.55 -9.53
N VAL A 50 13.38 -7.79 -10.30
CA VAL A 50 13.58 -6.35 -10.47
C VAL A 50 12.97 -5.53 -9.32
N SER A 51 11.79 -5.92 -8.83
CA SER A 51 10.99 -5.08 -7.93
C SER A 51 10.94 -5.58 -6.48
N ARG A 52 11.68 -6.64 -6.12
CA ARG A 52 11.64 -7.20 -4.76
C ARG A 52 13.01 -7.66 -4.26
N SER A 53 13.67 -8.54 -5.01
CA SER A 53 14.75 -9.37 -4.46
C SER A 53 16.12 -8.70 -4.54
N LEU A 54 16.46 -8.09 -5.68
CA LEU A 54 17.78 -7.51 -5.91
C LEU A 54 17.82 -6.01 -5.55
N PRO A 55 18.95 -5.53 -4.99
CA PRO A 55 19.19 -4.10 -4.82
C PRO A 55 19.55 -3.42 -6.14
N ASP A 56 19.34 -2.11 -6.23
CA ASP A 56 19.83 -1.29 -7.34
C ASP A 56 21.33 -0.99 -7.13
N VAL A 57 22.13 -1.02 -8.20
CA VAL A 57 23.57 -0.79 -8.13
C VAL A 57 23.94 0.63 -7.70
N ARG A 58 23.06 1.60 -7.95
CA ARG A 58 23.34 3.02 -7.69
C ARG A 58 23.28 3.38 -6.22
N ASP A 59 22.38 2.75 -5.47
CA ASP A 59 22.14 3.05 -4.06
C ASP A 59 22.32 1.83 -3.13
N GLY A 60 22.43 0.62 -3.69
CA GLY A 60 22.51 -0.62 -2.91
C GLY A 60 21.20 -0.98 -2.19
N LEU A 61 20.09 -0.30 -2.49
CA LEU A 61 18.83 -0.44 -1.75
C LEU A 61 17.81 -1.29 -2.53
N LYS A 62 17.14 -2.18 -1.79
CA LYS A 62 15.92 -2.85 -2.27
C LYS A 62 14.76 -1.85 -2.30
N PRO A 63 13.71 -2.10 -3.11
CA PRO A 63 12.56 -1.19 -3.20
C PRO A 63 11.88 -0.87 -1.87
N VAL A 64 11.84 -1.83 -0.92
CA VAL A 64 11.27 -1.60 0.42
C VAL A 64 12.08 -0.59 1.23
N HIS A 65 13.42 -0.70 1.23
CA HIS A 65 14.31 0.23 1.94
C HIS A 65 14.17 1.65 1.39
N ARG A 66 14.13 1.78 0.06
CA ARG A 66 13.99 3.09 -0.61
C ARG A 66 12.66 3.77 -0.26
N ARG A 67 11.55 3.03 -0.29
CA ARG A 67 10.22 3.53 0.08
C ARG A 67 10.16 3.95 1.54
N LEU A 68 10.78 3.17 2.44
CA LEU A 68 10.87 3.49 3.86
C LEU A 68 11.63 4.81 4.10
N LEU A 69 12.86 4.91 3.60
CA LEU A 69 13.68 6.11 3.78
C LEU A 69 13.04 7.35 3.14
N TYR A 70 12.38 7.19 1.99
CA TYR A 70 11.62 8.26 1.35
C TYR A 70 10.44 8.73 2.21
N ALA A 71 9.65 7.79 2.77
CA ALA A 71 8.56 8.15 3.66
C ALA A 71 9.03 8.82 4.95
N MET A 72 10.17 8.39 5.51
CA MET A 72 10.79 9.03 6.68
C MET A 72 11.20 10.47 6.37
N ARG A 73 11.74 10.72 5.17
CA ARG A 73 12.04 12.07 4.68
C ARG A 73 10.78 12.92 4.52
N GLU A 74 9.72 12.39 3.93
CA GLU A 74 8.42 13.09 3.78
C GLU A 74 7.78 13.42 5.15
N LEU A 75 7.98 12.56 6.15
CA LEU A 75 7.55 12.78 7.53
C LEU A 75 8.44 13.75 8.31
N LYS A 76 9.52 14.28 7.69
CA LYS A 76 10.50 15.17 8.31
C LYS A 76 11.07 14.59 9.61
N LEU A 77 11.47 13.32 9.55
CA LEU A 77 12.14 12.65 10.66
C LEU A 77 13.62 13.05 10.65
N ASP A 78 13.90 14.26 11.10
CA ASP A 78 15.26 14.77 11.23
C ASP A 78 15.99 14.07 12.39
N PRO A 79 17.30 13.77 12.27
CA PRO A 79 18.08 13.16 13.36
C PRO A 79 18.12 13.98 14.65
N ALA A 80 17.98 15.31 14.55
CA ALA A 80 17.91 16.19 15.71
C ALA A 80 16.52 16.23 16.36
N GLY A 81 15.51 15.63 15.73
CA GLY A 81 14.14 15.59 16.21
C GLY A 81 13.89 14.47 17.22
N GLY A 82 12.74 14.52 17.90
CA GLY A 82 12.33 13.45 18.81
C GLY A 82 11.85 12.19 18.07
N PHE A 83 12.12 11.01 18.65
CA PHE A 83 11.68 9.71 18.14
C PHE A 83 10.17 9.65 17.88
N LYS A 84 9.77 8.94 16.83
CA LYS A 84 8.38 8.67 16.48
C LYS A 84 8.09 7.17 16.54
N LYS A 85 6.83 6.83 16.83
CA LYS A 85 6.39 5.43 16.88
C LYS A 85 6.59 4.75 15.52
N CYS A 86 7.21 3.57 15.53
CA CYS A 86 7.43 2.77 14.32
C CYS A 86 6.13 2.49 13.55
N ALA A 87 5.04 2.22 14.26
CA ALA A 87 3.72 2.00 13.66
C ALA A 87 3.25 3.17 12.77
N ARG A 88 3.59 4.41 13.12
CA ARG A 88 3.25 5.58 12.29
C ARG A 88 4.05 5.60 10.99
N VAL A 89 5.36 5.31 11.07
CA VAL A 89 6.23 5.27 9.89
C VAL A 89 5.81 4.14 8.95
N VAL A 90 5.58 2.95 9.50
CA VAL A 90 5.11 1.77 8.74
C VAL A 90 3.76 2.03 8.10
N GLY A 91 2.80 2.62 8.83
CA GLY A 91 1.48 2.97 8.30
C GLY A 91 1.54 3.93 7.12
N ASP A 92 2.36 4.98 7.20
CA ASP A 92 2.54 5.94 6.10
C ASP A 92 3.18 5.30 4.86
N VAL A 93 4.16 4.40 5.05
CA VAL A 93 4.81 3.67 3.94
C VAL A 93 3.79 2.81 3.20
N ILE A 94 2.95 2.06 3.92
CA ILE A 94 1.96 1.17 3.30
C ILE A 94 0.87 1.99 2.61
N GLY A 95 0.40 3.05 3.26
CA GLY A 95 -0.68 3.88 2.74
C GLY A 95 -0.30 4.62 1.45
N LYS A 96 0.98 4.99 1.28
CA LYS A 96 1.42 5.84 0.16
C LYS A 96 2.29 5.14 -0.86
N PHE A 97 3.16 4.21 -0.46
CA PHE A 97 4.29 3.78 -1.29
C PHE A 97 4.45 2.25 -1.42
N HIS A 98 3.92 1.46 -0.50
CA HIS A 98 4.18 0.02 -0.42
C HIS A 98 2.89 -0.80 -0.24
N PRO A 99 2.23 -1.27 -1.31
CA PRO A 99 0.96 -1.99 -1.24
C PRO A 99 1.14 -3.48 -0.87
N HIS A 100 1.97 -3.75 0.14
CA HIS A 100 2.22 -5.09 0.67
C HIS A 100 2.14 -5.05 2.20
N GLY A 101 2.25 -6.23 2.83
CA GLY A 101 2.07 -6.38 4.27
C GLY A 101 3.02 -5.51 5.11
N ASP A 102 2.50 -5.06 6.24
CA ASP A 102 3.21 -4.24 7.24
C ASP A 102 4.45 -4.92 7.81
N ALA A 103 4.39 -6.24 8.02
CA ALA A 103 5.52 -7.04 8.47
C ALA A 103 6.77 -6.80 7.61
N SER A 104 6.64 -6.78 6.29
CA SER A 104 7.78 -6.61 5.37
C SER A 104 8.46 -5.24 5.50
N VAL A 105 7.70 -4.21 5.84
CA VAL A 105 8.21 -2.86 6.05
C VAL A 105 8.82 -2.73 7.45
N TYR A 106 8.18 -3.33 8.45
CA TYR A 106 8.68 -3.32 9.82
C TYR A 106 10.01 -4.08 9.95
N ASP A 107 10.12 -5.27 9.35
CA ASP A 107 11.35 -6.07 9.35
C ASP A 107 12.50 -5.31 8.66
N ALA A 108 12.20 -4.63 7.55
CA ALA A 108 13.15 -3.77 6.86
C ALA A 108 13.62 -2.60 7.75
N LEU A 109 12.69 -1.96 8.47
CA LEU A 109 13.00 -0.87 9.41
C LEU A 109 13.90 -1.37 10.53
N VAL A 110 13.53 -2.48 11.17
CA VAL A 110 14.28 -3.07 12.27
C VAL A 110 15.70 -3.43 11.83
N ARG A 111 15.85 -4.09 10.67
CA ARG A 111 17.16 -4.50 10.15
C ARG A 111 18.07 -3.32 9.82
N LEU A 112 17.52 -2.18 9.37
CA LEU A 112 18.29 -0.97 9.09
C LEU A 112 18.73 -0.21 10.36
N ALA A 113 18.15 -0.53 11.51
CA ALA A 113 18.50 0.03 12.81
C ALA A 113 19.48 -0.84 13.62
N GLN A 114 19.69 -2.11 13.24
CA GLN A 114 20.58 -3.04 13.92
C GLN A 114 22.05 -2.82 13.51
N ASP A 115 22.90 -2.43 14.46
CA ASP A 115 24.35 -2.22 14.28
C ASP A 115 25.13 -3.50 13.92
N PHE A 116 24.66 -4.67 14.36
CA PHE A 116 25.25 -5.96 14.00
C PHE A 116 24.80 -6.47 12.61
N ALA A 117 23.69 -5.97 12.07
CA ALA A 117 23.15 -6.43 10.79
C ALA A 117 23.63 -5.58 9.60
N VAL A 118 23.88 -4.29 9.83
CA VAL A 118 24.37 -3.34 8.82
C VAL A 118 25.57 -2.58 9.35
N ARG A 119 26.62 -2.44 8.52
CA ARG A 119 27.86 -1.78 8.92
C ARG A 119 27.67 -0.31 9.30
N TYR A 120 26.76 0.37 8.60
CA TYR A 120 26.39 1.76 8.84
C TYR A 120 24.86 1.83 8.92
N PRO A 121 24.29 1.88 10.14
CA PRO A 121 22.84 2.00 10.33
C PRO A 121 22.29 3.24 9.62
N LEU A 122 21.19 3.07 8.91
CA LEU A 122 20.50 4.16 8.19
C LEU A 122 19.29 4.69 8.97
N VAL A 123 18.88 3.97 10.03
CA VAL A 123 17.76 4.31 10.89
C VAL A 123 18.24 4.28 12.33
N GLU A 124 17.93 5.32 13.09
CA GLU A 124 18.14 5.33 14.54
C GLU A 124 16.86 4.87 15.25
N GLY A 125 16.95 3.74 15.94
CA GLY A 125 15.85 3.14 16.70
C GLY A 125 16.03 3.32 18.20
N GLN A 126 14.92 3.52 18.92
CA GLN A 126 14.89 3.51 20.39
C GLN A 126 13.96 2.39 20.86
N GLY A 127 14.51 1.42 21.61
CA GLY A 127 13.77 0.29 22.16
C GLY A 127 14.48 -1.05 21.92
N ASN A 128 13.73 -2.15 21.99
CA ASN A 128 14.24 -3.47 21.66
C ASN A 128 14.11 -3.74 20.15
N PHE A 129 15.23 -3.83 19.45
CA PHE A 129 15.32 -3.97 17.99
C PHE A 129 15.92 -5.31 17.55
N GLY A 130 15.78 -6.35 18.37
CA GLY A 130 16.33 -7.68 18.11
C GLY A 130 17.36 -8.07 19.15
#